data_AF-A0A1Q6F013-F1
#
_entry.id   AF-A0A1Q6F013-F1
#
_cell.length_a   1.000
_cell.length_b   1.000
_cell.length_c   1.000
_cell.angle_alpha   90.00
_cell.angle_beta   90.00
_cell.angle_gamma   90.00
#
_symmetry.space_group_name_H-M   'P 1'
#
loop_
_entity.id
_entity.type
_entity.pdbx_description
1 polymer ?
#
loop_
_entity_poly.entity_id
_entity_poly.type
_entity_poly.pdbx_seq_one_letter_code
_entity_poly.pdbx_strand_id
1 'polypeptide(L)'
;MKALPFPCIRPAQDRVLEALPAMGSILSGNKDPGAAYYVYECSGEPGRVTGVVAICPTSVLAGGKGDASADVAAAAHAIAELKVQPRPVSLSYEASPVMDIILGAAKEGASLYAVTDPAGITHRAWEVKREDAVGAIRAMLDQAPEPALTDDPAYAAALTGASQLLADETRAAGTYTGKEPFNFTVAVLFPAAQVSGAAPQVPTGLLTHQVARF
;
A
#
# COMPACT_ATOMS: atom_id res chain seq x y z
N MET A 1 14.76 0.36 6.95
CA MET A 1 13.85 -0.06 5.84
C MET A 1 13.73 1.06 4.84
N LYS A 2 13.69 0.82 3.52
CA LYS A 2 13.50 1.90 2.51
C LYS A 2 12.03 2.16 2.21
N ALA A 3 11.26 2.72 3.15
CA ALA A 3 9.85 3.04 2.93
C ALA A 3 9.66 4.55 2.63
N LEU A 4 9.17 4.87 1.44
CA LEU A 4 9.16 6.23 0.86
C LEU A 4 7.74 6.81 0.77
N PRO A 5 7.61 8.16 0.81
CA PRO A 5 6.34 8.80 0.51
C PRO A 5 5.99 8.65 -0.98
N PHE A 6 4.69 8.71 -1.33
CA PHE A 6 4.26 8.52 -2.72
C PHE A 6 3.05 9.37 -3.09
N PRO A 7 2.89 9.69 -4.39
CA PRO A 7 1.66 10.30 -4.87
C PRO A 7 0.57 9.22 -5.02
N CYS A 8 -0.44 9.25 -4.16
CA CYS A 8 -1.58 8.33 -4.24
C CYS A 8 -2.48 8.67 -5.43
N ILE A 9 -3.08 7.64 -6.03
CA ILE A 9 -4.20 7.84 -6.95
C ILE A 9 -5.49 7.61 -6.17
N ARG A 10 -6.35 8.63 -6.18
CA ARG A 10 -7.54 8.72 -5.35
C ARG A 10 -8.82 8.58 -6.18
N PRO A 11 -9.63 7.53 -5.97
CA PRO A 11 -11.01 7.54 -6.46
C PRO A 11 -11.83 8.60 -5.72
N ALA A 12 -12.92 9.04 -6.36
CA ALA A 12 -13.94 9.84 -5.70
C ALA A 12 -14.52 9.08 -4.50
N GLN A 13 -14.81 9.79 -3.40
CA GLN A 13 -15.20 9.19 -2.12
C GLN A 13 -16.44 8.27 -2.22
N ASP A 14 -17.36 8.54 -3.14
CA ASP A 14 -18.56 7.75 -3.44
C ASP A 14 -18.30 6.47 -4.25
N ARG A 15 -17.09 6.31 -4.81
CA ARG A 15 -16.69 5.19 -5.68
C ARG A 15 -15.68 4.24 -5.05
N VAL A 16 -15.27 4.50 -3.81
CA VAL A 16 -14.24 3.74 -3.08
C VAL A 16 -14.61 2.26 -2.90
N LEU A 17 -15.90 1.92 -2.86
CA LEU A 17 -16.40 0.54 -2.67
C LEU A 17 -16.99 -0.09 -3.95
N GLU A 18 -17.05 0.63 -5.06
CA GLU A 18 -17.51 0.02 -6.32
C GLU A 18 -16.39 -0.86 -6.88
N ALA A 19 -16.72 -2.12 -7.15
CA ALA A 19 -15.76 -3.14 -7.54
C ALA A 19 -14.98 -2.79 -8.83
N LEU A 20 -13.89 -3.52 -9.00
CA LEU A 20 -12.76 -3.43 -9.94
C LEU A 20 -12.98 -3.17 -11.45
N PRO A 21 -14.14 -3.34 -12.13
CA PRO A 21 -14.14 -3.29 -13.61
C PRO A 21 -13.88 -1.93 -14.27
N ALA A 22 -13.78 -0.82 -13.52
CA ALA A 22 -13.71 0.54 -14.08
C ALA A 22 -12.42 1.33 -13.77
N MET A 23 -11.33 0.69 -13.35
CA MET A 23 -10.10 1.39 -12.96
C MET A 23 -9.52 2.30 -14.07
N GLY A 24 -9.73 1.99 -15.35
CA GLY A 24 -9.28 2.86 -16.45
C GLY A 24 -9.90 4.26 -16.48
N SER A 25 -11.16 4.43 -16.02
CA SER A 25 -11.81 5.76 -15.98
C SER A 25 -11.66 6.45 -14.61
N ILE A 26 -11.62 5.67 -13.53
CA ILE A 26 -11.57 6.14 -12.14
C ILE A 26 -10.21 6.80 -11.81
N LEU A 27 -9.12 6.32 -12.41
CA LEU A 27 -7.75 6.77 -12.12
C LEU A 27 -7.34 8.04 -12.92
N SER A 28 -8.23 8.59 -13.75
CA SER A 28 -7.90 9.63 -14.74
C SER A 28 -7.70 11.06 -14.20
N GLY A 29 -7.85 11.31 -12.89
CA GLY A 29 -8.02 12.69 -12.40
C GLY A 29 -7.02 13.23 -11.37
N ASN A 30 -6.66 12.46 -10.33
CA ASN A 30 -6.13 13.07 -9.10
C ASN A 30 -4.89 12.35 -8.58
N LYS A 31 -3.73 12.71 -9.15
CA LYS A 31 -2.42 12.40 -8.56
C LYS A 31 -2.08 13.50 -7.56
N ASP A 32 -1.69 13.13 -6.35
CA ASP A 32 -1.31 14.13 -5.35
C ASP A 32 -0.06 14.94 -5.80
N PRO A 33 -0.04 16.26 -5.55
CA PRO A 33 0.97 17.16 -6.11
C PRO A 33 2.36 17.01 -5.46
N GLY A 34 2.46 16.28 -4.35
CA GLY A 34 3.71 16.05 -3.62
C GLY A 34 3.76 14.63 -3.04
N ALA A 35 4.96 14.20 -2.64
CA ALA A 35 5.13 12.93 -1.97
C ALA A 35 4.67 13.05 -0.51
N ALA A 36 3.65 12.28 -0.13
CA ALA A 36 3.11 12.22 1.22
C ALA A 36 3.22 10.81 1.79
N TYR A 37 3.17 10.71 3.12
CA TYR A 37 2.75 9.47 3.78
C TYR A 37 1.25 9.55 4.04
N TYR A 38 0.57 8.42 4.13
CA TYR A 38 -0.83 8.39 4.54
C TYR A 38 -0.96 7.62 5.84
N VAL A 39 -1.89 8.01 6.68
CA VAL A 39 -2.29 7.21 7.84
C VAL A 39 -3.52 6.42 7.44
N TYR A 40 -3.52 5.13 7.70
CA TYR A 40 -4.68 4.26 7.55
C TYR A 40 -5.13 3.77 8.92
N GLU A 41 -6.43 3.89 9.21
CA GLU A 41 -7.06 3.30 10.38
C GLU A 41 -8.18 2.38 9.92
N CYS A 42 -8.23 1.18 10.49
CA CYS A 42 -9.46 0.41 10.52
C CYS A 42 -9.97 0.36 11.96
N SER A 43 -11.28 0.55 12.14
CA SER A 43 -11.94 0.47 13.44
C SER A 43 -13.23 -0.34 13.30
N GLY A 44 -13.36 -1.38 14.13
CA GLY A 44 -14.50 -2.29 14.18
C GLY A 44 -14.28 -3.34 15.26
N GLU A 45 -15.00 -4.45 15.22
CA GLU A 45 -14.63 -5.63 16.00
C GLU A 45 -13.47 -6.35 15.29
N PRO A 46 -12.36 -6.75 15.97
CA PRO A 46 -12.13 -6.77 17.41
C PRO A 46 -11.47 -5.52 18.00
N GLY A 47 -11.19 -4.50 17.19
CA GLY A 47 -10.61 -3.27 17.71
C GLY A 47 -10.23 -2.25 16.64
N ARG A 48 -9.28 -1.40 17.03
CA ARG A 48 -8.77 -0.33 16.18
C ARG A 48 -7.29 -0.51 15.96
N VAL A 49 -6.89 -0.48 14.69
CA VAL A 49 -5.50 -0.61 14.27
C VAL A 49 -5.19 0.58 13.38
N THR A 50 -4.04 1.21 13.62
CA THR A 50 -3.55 2.34 12.81
C THR A 50 -2.19 1.98 12.22
N GLY A 51 -2.02 2.21 10.93
CA GLY A 51 -0.77 2.00 10.22
C GLY A 51 -0.40 3.19 9.35
N VAL A 52 0.86 3.24 8.94
CA VAL A 52 1.38 4.22 7.99
C VAL A 52 1.47 3.59 6.61
N VAL A 53 0.99 4.28 5.58
CA VAL A 53 1.03 3.84 4.19
C VAL A 53 2.20 4.49 3.49
N ALA A 54 3.03 3.66 2.87
CA ALA A 54 4.26 4.04 2.21
C ALA A 54 4.51 3.18 0.96
N ILE A 55 5.46 3.58 0.13
CA ILE A 55 6.03 2.72 -0.90
C ILE A 55 7.21 1.95 -0.32
N CYS A 56 7.23 0.65 -0.52
CA CYS A 56 8.35 -0.24 -0.20
C CYS A 56 8.92 -0.89 -1.49
N PRO A 57 10.21 -1.25 -1.54
CA PRO A 57 10.73 -2.09 -2.61
C PRO A 57 10.01 -3.44 -2.63
N THR A 58 9.76 -4.02 -3.79
CA THR A 58 9.12 -5.36 -3.88
C THR A 58 9.94 -6.45 -3.20
N SER A 59 11.25 -6.24 -2.99
CA SER A 59 12.11 -7.19 -2.25
C SER A 59 11.63 -7.47 -0.83
N VAL A 60 10.90 -6.56 -0.18
CA VAL A 60 10.35 -6.80 1.17
C VAL A 60 9.28 -7.90 1.19
N LEU A 61 8.75 -8.26 0.02
CA LEU A 61 7.76 -9.32 -0.15
C LEU A 61 8.40 -10.70 -0.36
N ALA A 62 9.71 -10.77 -0.58
CA ALA A 62 10.42 -11.98 -1.02
C ALA A 62 10.69 -13.02 0.10
N GLY A 63 10.07 -12.87 1.28
CA GLY A 63 10.34 -13.69 2.47
C GLY A 63 9.53 -15.00 2.57
N GLY A 64 8.54 -15.23 1.71
CA GLY A 64 7.73 -16.45 1.72
C GLY A 64 8.23 -17.53 0.75
N LYS A 65 8.00 -18.81 1.04
CA LYS A 65 8.02 -19.85 -0.01
C LYS A 65 6.97 -19.43 -1.04
N GLY A 66 7.40 -18.94 -2.20
CA GLY A 66 6.50 -18.48 -3.25
C GLY A 66 5.48 -19.57 -3.58
N ASP A 67 4.21 -19.24 -3.44
CA ASP A 67 3.13 -20.10 -3.92
C ASP A 67 3.13 -20.04 -5.46
N ALA A 68 3.49 -21.17 -6.08
CA ALA A 68 3.56 -21.32 -7.53
C ALA A 68 2.22 -21.82 -8.12
N SER A 69 1.12 -21.66 -7.39
CA SER A 69 -0.23 -21.99 -7.86
C SER A 69 -0.61 -21.25 -9.14
N ALA A 70 -1.42 -21.89 -9.98
CA ALA A 70 -2.00 -21.29 -11.18
C ALA A 70 -2.85 -20.05 -10.84
N ASP A 71 -3.49 -20.03 -9.67
CA ASP A 71 -4.31 -18.89 -9.23
C ASP A 71 -3.45 -17.65 -8.94
N VAL A 72 -2.28 -17.84 -8.31
CA VAL A 72 -1.31 -16.76 -8.05
C VAL A 72 -0.75 -16.22 -9.36
N ALA A 73 -0.45 -17.10 -10.32
CA ALA A 73 -0.01 -16.69 -11.65
C ALA A 73 -1.09 -15.88 -12.39
N ALA A 74 -2.36 -16.32 -12.34
CA ALA A 74 -3.47 -15.59 -12.93
C ALA A 74 -3.65 -14.19 -12.29
N ALA A 75 -3.55 -14.10 -10.96
CA ALA A 75 -3.60 -12.83 -10.24
C ALA A 75 -2.42 -11.90 -10.63
N ALA A 76 -1.21 -12.44 -10.77
CA ALA A 76 -0.04 -11.69 -11.23
C ALA A 76 -0.25 -11.11 -12.64
N HIS A 77 -0.77 -11.91 -13.57
CA HIS A 77 -1.10 -11.46 -14.91
C HIS A 77 -2.18 -10.37 -14.91
N ALA A 78 -3.23 -10.53 -14.11
CA ALA A 78 -4.29 -9.51 -13.99
C ALA A 78 -3.74 -8.18 -13.47
N ILE A 79 -2.85 -8.20 -12.46
CA ILE A 79 -2.21 -7.00 -11.92
C ILE A 79 -1.29 -6.36 -12.96
N ALA A 80 -0.51 -7.15 -13.70
CA ALA A 80 0.39 -6.66 -14.75
C ALA A 80 -0.40 -6.00 -15.90
N GLU A 81 -1.50 -6.62 -16.34
CA GLU A 81 -2.38 -6.10 -17.39
C GLU A 81 -3.08 -4.80 -16.96
N LEU A 82 -3.58 -4.76 -15.72
CA LEU A 82 -4.21 -3.56 -15.15
C LEU A 82 -3.20 -2.44 -14.87
N LYS A 83 -1.90 -2.74 -14.81
CA LYS A 83 -0.81 -1.80 -14.47
C LYS A 83 -1.04 -1.03 -13.17
N VAL A 84 -1.84 -1.57 -12.25
CA VAL A 84 -2.23 -0.94 -10.98
C VAL A 84 -2.20 -1.97 -9.87
N GLN A 85 -1.64 -1.60 -8.72
CA GLN A 85 -1.78 -2.37 -7.49
C GLN A 85 -3.17 -2.13 -6.89
N PRO A 86 -4.02 -3.17 -6.75
CA PRO A 86 -5.44 -3.00 -6.42
C PRO A 86 -5.68 -2.55 -4.97
N ARG A 87 -4.80 -2.95 -4.04
CA ARG A 87 -4.81 -2.53 -2.64
C ARG A 87 -3.40 -2.53 -2.05
N PRO A 88 -3.12 -1.75 -1.00
CA PRO A 88 -1.89 -1.88 -0.25
C PRO A 88 -1.69 -3.30 0.29
N VAL A 89 -0.44 -3.76 0.34
CA VAL A 89 -0.05 -4.98 1.06
C VAL A 89 0.18 -4.68 2.54
N SER A 90 -0.26 -5.55 3.43
CA SER A 90 -0.10 -5.36 4.87
C SER A 90 1.24 -5.91 5.38
N LEU A 91 2.04 -5.02 5.96
CA LEU A 91 3.33 -5.31 6.56
C LEU A 91 3.31 -4.90 8.04
N SER A 92 4.20 -5.46 8.85
CA SER A 92 4.40 -5.04 10.25
C SER A 92 5.78 -4.50 10.51
N TYR A 93 5.86 -3.49 11.37
CA TYR A 93 7.10 -2.89 11.84
C TYR A 93 7.15 -2.88 13.38
N GLU A 94 8.34 -2.78 13.94
CA GLU A 94 8.52 -2.64 15.38
C GLU A 94 7.90 -1.33 15.88
N ALA A 95 7.03 -1.41 16.89
CA ALA A 95 6.30 -0.26 17.38
C ALA A 95 7.25 0.87 17.80
N SER A 96 6.89 2.11 17.45
CA SER A 96 7.70 3.28 17.75
C SER A 96 6.82 4.39 18.33
N PRO A 97 7.06 4.83 19.59
CA PRO A 97 6.26 5.88 20.22
C PRO A 97 6.25 7.20 19.43
N VAL A 98 7.35 7.52 18.73
CA VAL A 98 7.43 8.71 17.88
C VAL A 98 6.48 8.59 16.69
N MET A 99 6.35 7.39 16.11
CA MET A 99 5.42 7.14 15.00
C MET A 99 4.00 7.30 15.51
N ASP A 100 3.68 6.73 16.67
CA ASP A 100 2.34 6.83 17.27
C ASP A 100 1.93 8.29 17.52
N ILE A 101 2.86 9.15 17.95
CA ILE A 101 2.62 10.59 18.10
C ILE A 101 2.33 11.25 16.75
N ILE A 102 3.13 10.97 15.72
CA ILE A 102 2.94 11.56 14.38
C ILE A 102 1.61 11.11 13.76
N LEU A 103 1.31 9.81 13.84
CA LEU A 103 0.05 9.26 13.33
C LEU A 103 -1.15 9.78 14.13
N GLY A 104 -1.02 9.92 15.44
CA GLY A 104 -2.03 10.54 16.31
C GLY A 104 -2.34 11.97 15.91
N ALA A 105 -1.31 12.80 15.70
CA ALA A 105 -1.47 14.19 15.28
C ALA A 105 -2.12 14.31 13.89
N ALA A 106 -1.81 13.41 12.95
CA ALA A 106 -2.47 13.39 11.64
C ALA A 106 -3.98 13.15 11.75
N LYS A 107 -4.40 12.31 12.71
CA LYS A 107 -5.80 11.93 12.92
C LYS A 107 -6.67 13.04 13.53
N GLU A 108 -6.06 14.09 14.10
CA GLU A 108 -6.77 15.28 14.57
C GLU A 108 -7.29 16.15 13.41
N GLY A 109 -6.71 15.97 12.21
CA GLY A 109 -7.18 16.62 10.99
C GLY A 109 -8.41 15.96 10.37
N ALA A 110 -8.95 16.60 9.33
CA ALA A 110 -10.01 16.01 8.52
C ALA A 110 -9.50 14.76 7.78
N SER A 111 -10.21 13.65 7.89
CA SER A 111 -9.91 12.42 7.15
C SER A 111 -10.20 12.62 5.66
N LEU A 112 -9.33 12.09 4.80
CA LEU A 112 -9.55 11.97 3.36
C LEU A 112 -10.73 11.05 3.05
N TYR A 113 -10.81 9.94 3.78
CA TYR A 113 -11.84 8.93 3.63
C TYR A 113 -12.36 8.51 5.00
N ALA A 114 -13.66 8.24 5.07
CA ALA A 114 -14.33 7.60 6.19
C ALA A 114 -15.46 6.74 5.63
N VAL A 115 -15.17 5.47 5.40
CA VAL A 115 -16.05 4.53 4.70
C VAL A 115 -16.25 3.30 5.58
N THR A 116 -17.49 2.83 5.71
CA THR A 116 -17.80 1.60 6.43
C THR A 116 -18.07 0.49 5.43
N ASP A 117 -17.38 -0.65 5.57
CA ASP A 117 -17.59 -1.81 4.71
C ASP A 117 -18.85 -2.61 5.11
N PRO A 118 -19.29 -3.59 4.31
CA PRO A 118 -20.43 -4.44 4.64
C PRO A 118 -20.26 -5.29 5.91
N ALA A 119 -19.03 -5.48 6.40
CA ALA A 119 -18.73 -6.16 7.65
C ALA A 119 -18.84 -5.24 8.87
N GLY A 120 -19.13 -3.95 8.67
CA GLY A 120 -19.25 -2.95 9.73
C GLY A 120 -17.91 -2.35 10.16
N ILE A 121 -16.82 -2.64 9.45
CA ILE A 121 -15.50 -2.05 9.72
C ILE A 121 -15.44 -0.67 9.08
N THR A 122 -15.12 0.34 9.89
CA THR A 122 -14.87 1.69 9.39
C THR A 122 -13.41 1.85 9.01
N HIS A 123 -13.17 2.23 7.77
CA HIS A 123 -11.87 2.54 7.18
C HIS A 123 -11.70 4.05 7.07
N ARG A 124 -10.60 4.57 7.61
CA ARG A 124 -10.26 5.98 7.54
C ARG A 124 -8.85 6.17 7.02
N ALA A 125 -8.65 7.26 6.29
CA ALA A 125 -7.33 7.65 5.84
C ALA A 125 -7.09 9.14 6.04
N TRP A 126 -5.84 9.52 6.33
CA TRP A 126 -5.39 10.91 6.47
C TRP A 126 -4.11 11.13 5.66
N GLU A 127 -3.92 12.34 5.16
CA GLU A 127 -2.70 12.76 4.46
C GLU A 127 -1.69 13.35 5.44
N VAL A 128 -0.45 12.90 5.41
CA VAL A 128 0.69 13.51 6.11
C VAL A 128 1.61 14.16 5.08
N LYS A 129 1.46 15.49 4.92
CA LYS A 129 2.23 16.29 3.95
C LYS A 129 3.10 17.38 4.54
N ARG A 130 3.04 17.62 5.86
CA ARG A 130 3.93 18.58 6.52
C ARG A 130 5.37 18.08 6.39
N GLU A 131 6.26 18.90 5.84
CA GLU A 131 7.64 18.51 5.54
C GLU A 131 8.37 17.92 6.76
N ASP A 132 8.23 18.54 7.93
CA ASP A 132 8.84 18.04 9.18
C ASP A 132 8.33 16.63 9.55
N ALA A 133 7.03 16.38 9.39
CA ALA A 133 6.41 15.09 9.71
C ALA A 133 6.82 14.02 8.69
N VAL A 134 6.85 14.37 7.40
CA VAL A 134 7.34 13.49 6.33
C VAL A 134 8.82 13.14 6.55
N GLY A 135 9.64 14.12 6.91
CA GLY A 135 11.05 13.94 7.23
C GLY A 135 11.25 13.02 8.44
N ALA A 136 10.46 13.21 9.50
CA ALA A 136 10.52 12.38 10.70
C ALA A 136 10.12 10.92 10.41
N ILE A 137 8.98 10.69 9.73
CA ILE A 137 8.54 9.34 9.33
C ILE A 137 9.63 8.65 8.51
N ARG A 138 10.18 9.35 7.51
CA ARG A 138 11.23 8.80 6.64
C ARG A 138 12.46 8.41 7.45
N ALA A 139 12.98 9.31 8.29
CA ALA A 139 14.17 9.05 9.09
C ALA A 139 13.99 7.84 10.01
N MET A 140 12.79 7.69 10.58
CA MET A 140 12.47 6.54 11.43
C MET A 140 12.40 5.24 10.64
N LEU A 141 11.70 5.24 9.49
CA LEU A 141 11.59 4.05 8.65
C LEU A 141 12.95 3.64 8.08
N ASP A 142 13.81 4.60 7.72
CA ASP A 142 15.17 4.34 7.25
C ASP A 142 16.00 3.57 8.29
N GLN A 143 15.85 3.90 9.58
CA GLN A 143 16.54 3.23 10.69
C GLN A 143 15.86 1.94 11.19
N ALA A 144 14.57 1.75 10.90
CA ALA A 144 13.82 0.58 11.34
C ALA A 144 14.34 -0.71 10.67
N PRO A 145 14.25 -1.87 11.36
CA PRO A 145 14.43 -3.18 10.73
C PRO A 145 13.52 -3.37 9.51
N GLU A 146 13.85 -4.34 8.67
CA GLU A 146 12.99 -4.71 7.53
C GLU A 146 11.64 -5.24 8.06
N PRO A 147 10.50 -4.84 7.45
CA PRO A 147 9.20 -5.18 7.99
C PRO A 147 8.87 -6.63 7.68
N ALA A 148 8.04 -7.25 8.53
CA ALA A 148 7.55 -8.60 8.29
C ALA A 148 6.25 -8.57 7.47
N LEU A 149 6.12 -9.48 6.51
CA LEU A 149 4.87 -9.69 5.78
C LEU A 149 3.78 -10.20 6.74
N THR A 150 2.63 -9.53 6.74
CA THR A 150 1.46 -9.87 7.58
C THR A 150 0.17 -10.06 6.77
N ASP A 151 0.27 -9.86 5.46
CA ASP A 151 -0.81 -10.12 4.51
C ASP A 151 -0.79 -11.58 4.05
N ASP A 152 -1.77 -11.94 3.22
CA ASP A 152 -1.79 -13.21 2.50
C ASP A 152 -0.52 -13.40 1.65
N PRO A 153 0.29 -14.45 1.90
CA PRO A 153 1.46 -14.77 1.09
C PRO A 153 1.16 -14.96 -0.39
N ALA A 154 -0.03 -15.43 -0.75
CA ALA A 154 -0.44 -15.59 -2.15
C ALA A 154 -0.57 -14.22 -2.84
N TYR A 155 -1.11 -13.21 -2.15
CA TYR A 155 -1.19 -11.85 -2.66
C TYR A 155 0.20 -11.21 -2.84
N ALA A 156 1.09 -11.40 -1.86
CA ALA A 156 2.48 -10.92 -1.96
C ALA A 156 3.25 -11.58 -3.11
N ALA A 157 3.03 -12.88 -3.33
CA ALA A 157 3.57 -13.61 -4.47
C ALA A 157 3.01 -13.09 -5.81
N ALA A 158 1.71 -12.79 -5.89
CA ALA A 158 1.10 -12.21 -7.09
C ALA A 158 1.68 -10.82 -7.42
N LEU A 159 1.91 -9.96 -6.42
CA LEU A 159 2.57 -8.66 -6.62
C LEU A 159 4.01 -8.81 -7.13
N THR A 160 4.75 -9.77 -6.57
CA THR A 160 6.13 -10.08 -6.99
C THR A 160 6.15 -10.64 -8.42
N GLY A 161 5.19 -11.52 -8.75
CA GLY A 161 5.03 -12.06 -10.10
C GLY A 161 4.68 -10.98 -11.13
N ALA A 162 3.76 -10.07 -10.80
CA ALA A 162 3.41 -8.95 -11.67
C ALA A 162 4.60 -8.01 -11.92
N SER A 163 5.37 -7.73 -10.86
CA SER A 163 6.62 -6.96 -10.95
C SER A 163 7.62 -7.61 -11.92
N GLN A 164 7.79 -8.94 -11.81
CA GLN A 164 8.70 -9.70 -12.67
C GLN A 164 8.25 -9.69 -14.14
N LEU A 165 6.95 -9.90 -14.40
CA LEU A 165 6.38 -9.85 -15.76
C LEU A 165 6.67 -8.50 -16.44
N LEU A 166 6.38 -7.40 -15.76
CA LEU A 166 6.61 -6.05 -16.28
C LEU A 166 8.11 -5.73 -16.45
N ALA A 167 8.95 -6.25 -15.54
CA ALA A 167 10.40 -6.11 -15.66
C ALA A 167 10.94 -6.86 -16.88
N ASP A 168 10.43 -8.05 -17.18
CA ASP A 168 10.86 -8.83 -18.35
C ASP A 168 10.39 -8.20 -19.66
N GLU A 169 9.16 -7.68 -19.71
CA GLU A 169 8.66 -6.91 -20.85
C GLU A 169 9.52 -5.68 -21.15
N THR A 170 9.85 -4.88 -20.12
CA THR A 170 10.68 -3.68 -20.29
C THR A 170 12.14 -4.00 -20.63
N ARG A 171 12.70 -5.11 -20.11
CA ARG A 171 14.02 -5.60 -20.52
C ARG A 171 14.02 -6.05 -21.98
N ALA A 172 13.01 -6.79 -22.41
CA ALA A 172 12.86 -7.22 -23.79
C ALA A 172 12.73 -6.02 -24.75
N ALA A 173 12.07 -4.94 -24.30
CA ALA A 173 11.99 -3.68 -25.03
C ALA A 173 13.27 -2.82 -24.97
N GLY A 174 14.28 -3.19 -24.17
CA GLY A 174 15.51 -2.42 -23.99
C GLY A 174 15.32 -1.11 -23.21
N THR A 175 14.20 -0.95 -22.49
CA THR A 175 13.83 0.29 -21.78
C THR A 175 13.98 0.19 -20.26
N TYR A 176 14.44 -0.95 -19.74
CA TYR A 176 14.62 -1.16 -18.30
C TYR A 176 15.73 -0.27 -17.72
N THR A 177 15.38 0.48 -16.68
CA THR A 177 16.24 1.44 -15.95
C THR A 177 16.44 1.06 -14.48
N GLY A 178 15.63 0.13 -13.95
CA GLY A 178 15.62 -0.25 -12.53
C GLY A 178 14.93 0.76 -11.61
N LYS A 179 14.32 1.81 -12.17
CA LYS A 179 13.59 2.85 -11.44
C LYS A 179 12.09 2.82 -11.71
N GLU A 180 11.61 1.77 -12.38
CA GLU A 180 10.22 1.64 -12.77
C GLU A 180 9.32 1.47 -11.53
N PRO A 181 8.07 1.96 -11.59
CA PRO A 181 7.14 1.86 -10.45
C PRO A 181 6.84 0.42 -10.04
N PHE A 182 6.89 -0.55 -10.96
CA PHE A 182 6.70 -1.97 -10.63
C PHE A 182 7.82 -2.58 -9.78
N ASN A 183 8.97 -1.91 -9.60
CA ASN A 183 9.99 -2.33 -8.62
C ASN A 183 9.59 -1.97 -7.16
N PHE A 184 8.43 -1.34 -7.00
CA PHE A 184 7.89 -0.85 -5.74
C PHE A 184 6.46 -1.35 -5.53
N THR A 185 6.06 -1.44 -4.27
CA THR A 185 4.70 -1.77 -3.85
C THR A 185 4.23 -0.75 -2.82
N VAL A 186 2.95 -0.39 -2.86
CA VAL A 186 2.34 0.33 -1.74
C VAL A 186 2.00 -0.65 -0.64
N ALA A 187 2.44 -0.32 0.57
CA ALA A 187 2.20 -1.11 1.75
C ALA A 187 1.61 -0.27 2.87
N VAL A 188 0.79 -0.89 3.71
CA VAL A 188 0.47 -0.37 5.04
C VAL A 188 1.35 -1.07 6.05
N LEU A 189 2.11 -0.28 6.80
CA LEU A 189 2.98 -0.71 7.88
C LEU A 189 2.21 -0.53 9.19
N PHE A 190 1.84 -1.65 9.82
CA PHE A 190 1.19 -1.68 11.12
C PHE A 190 2.21 -1.94 12.24
N PRO A 191 2.04 -1.35 13.44
CA PRO A 191 2.86 -1.74 14.59
C PRO A 191 2.62 -3.21 14.90
N ALA A 192 3.67 -4.03 15.00
CA ALA A 192 3.55 -5.47 15.26
C ALA A 192 2.73 -5.79 16.52
N ALA A 193 2.81 -4.92 17.53
CA ALA A 193 2.03 -5.02 18.77
C ALA A 193 0.50 -4.90 18.56
N GLN A 194 0.05 -4.32 17.44
CA GLN A 194 -1.37 -4.16 17.10
C GLN A 194 -1.92 -5.26 16.18
N VAL A 195 -1.07 -6.13 15.60
CA VAL A 195 -1.45 -7.09 14.55
C VAL A 195 -1.01 -8.52 14.86
N SER A 196 -1.14 -8.96 16.11
CA SER A 196 -0.66 -10.27 16.63
C SER A 196 -1.36 -11.53 16.07
N GLY A 197 -1.85 -11.49 14.82
CA GLY A 197 -2.48 -12.59 14.10
C GLY A 197 -2.51 -12.31 12.60
N ALA A 198 -3.56 -11.64 12.13
CA ALA A 198 -3.68 -11.17 10.75
C ALA A 198 -3.83 -9.65 10.74
N ALA A 199 -3.02 -8.97 9.91
CA ALA A 199 -3.19 -7.54 9.74
C ALA A 199 -4.51 -7.24 9.01
N PRO A 200 -5.21 -6.16 9.36
CA PRO A 200 -6.37 -5.71 8.61
C PRO A 200 -6.03 -5.52 7.14
N GLN A 201 -6.94 -5.93 6.26
CA GLN A 201 -6.83 -5.63 4.85
C GLN A 201 -7.37 -4.24 4.57
N VAL A 202 -6.64 -3.48 3.76
CA VAL A 202 -7.15 -2.24 3.21
C VAL A 202 -8.13 -2.57 2.10
N PRO A 203 -9.33 -1.98 2.08
CA PRO A 203 -10.27 -2.15 0.98
C PRO A 203 -9.63 -1.79 -0.35
N THR A 204 -9.85 -2.63 -1.36
CA THR A 204 -9.51 -2.35 -2.76
C THR A 204 -10.03 -0.98 -3.15
N GLY A 205 -9.19 -0.17 -3.81
CA GLY A 205 -9.58 1.16 -4.25
C GLY A 205 -9.37 2.29 -3.22
N LEU A 206 -9.25 2.02 -1.92
CA LEU A 206 -9.10 3.08 -0.91
C LEU A 206 -7.80 3.87 -1.06
N LEU A 207 -6.69 3.18 -1.34
CA LEU A 207 -5.37 3.75 -1.58
C LEU A 207 -4.71 2.96 -2.71
N THR A 208 -4.71 3.50 -3.93
CA THR A 208 -4.18 2.79 -5.11
C THR A 208 -2.88 3.39 -5.62
N HIS A 209 -2.04 2.55 -6.24
CA HIS A 209 -0.78 2.94 -6.84
C HIS A 209 -0.67 2.42 -8.26
N GLN A 210 -0.30 3.31 -9.18
CA GLN A 210 -0.01 2.94 -10.56
C GLN A 210 1.39 2.32 -10.65
N VAL A 211 1.45 1.06 -11.06
CA VAL A 211 2.71 0.29 -11.15
C VAL A 211 3.34 0.32 -12.55
N ALA A 212 2.64 0.86 -13.56
CA ALA A 212 3.23 1.22 -14.85
C ALA A 212 2.47 2.37 -15.56
N ARG A 213 3.18 3.13 -16.42
CA ARG A 213 2.54 4.12 -17.30
C ARG A 213 1.66 3.40 -18.33
N PHE A 214 0.50 3.99 -18.65
CA PHE A 214 -0.38 3.51 -19.71
C PHE A 214 0.39 3.38 -21.02
#